data_AF-A0A1C3W9T8-F1
#
_entry.id   AF-A0A1C3W9T8-F1
#
_cell.length_a   1.000
_cell.length_b   1.000
_cell.length_c   1.000
_cell.angle_alpha   90.00
_cell.angle_beta   90.00
_cell.angle_gamma   90.00
#
_symmetry.space_group_name_H-M   'P 1'
#
loop_
_entity.id
_entity.type
_entity.pdbx_description
1 polymer ?
#
loop_
_entity_poly.entity_id
_entity_poly.type
_entity_poly.pdbx_seq_one_letter_code
_entity_poly.pdbx_strand_id
1 'polypeptide(L)'
;MNIKGLLLGSAAAIAAASAAHAADAIVSAEPEPLEYVRICDAYGTGYFYIPGTETCLKIGGKVRTEGEWYDAYNPRSKVGTLWHERVELNVDTATDTEYGPLKTNTVDRWEWHDGGATSSKLLFANISLAGFTVGKLDSQFNLYAGYAGDVINDDAIYDGPYELNQLTYNYDAGNGFTAVISLEDSYSTGSGASYGAGWWTDGKANHYAPDVVAGAGYKVGDWGFKIVGGYDSIAEEGAIKARIDAKFGGVEAFLMGGWNTDGDKLNKYAGTNQDISACTASNGTVNAAKCGWGDWALWGGVGVPINDKLKWNLQLAYTESKIFEATTNLKIHPVKDFLIEPEVTYMHYDYIKDDTVAGILRFERNF
;
A
#
# COMPACT_ATOMS: atom_id res chain seq x y z
N MET A 1 3.41 86.19 4.01
CA MET A 1 3.31 84.75 4.36
C MET A 1 2.00 84.57 5.10
N ASN A 2 0.96 84.08 4.42
CA ASN A 2 0.54 82.66 4.39
C ASN A 2 -0.07 82.24 5.75
N ILE A 3 -1.28 81.70 5.88
CA ILE A 3 -2.25 81.13 4.94
C ILE A 3 -3.64 81.23 5.58
N LYS A 4 -4.65 81.31 4.71
CA LYS A 4 -6.10 81.37 4.97
C LYS A 4 -6.63 80.02 5.49
N GLY A 5 -7.56 80.05 6.43
CA GLY A 5 -8.35 78.87 6.81
C GLY A 5 -9.60 79.25 7.59
N LEU A 6 -10.76 79.15 6.96
CA LEU A 6 -11.97 78.47 7.45
C LEU A 6 -13.09 78.72 6.44
N LEU A 7 -13.50 77.67 5.74
CA LEU A 7 -14.73 77.68 4.95
C LEU A 7 -15.91 77.35 5.85
N LEU A 8 -16.99 78.09 5.59
CA LEU A 8 -18.21 78.25 6.36
C LEU A 8 -19.01 76.97 6.55
N GLY A 9 -19.64 76.88 7.72
CA GLY A 9 -20.64 75.88 8.04
C GLY A 9 -22.01 76.16 7.41
N SER A 10 -22.69 75.04 7.17
CA SER A 10 -24.10 74.74 7.44
C SER A 10 -25.25 75.58 6.85
N ALA A 11 -26.16 74.78 6.27
CA ALA A 11 -27.64 74.86 6.33
C ALA A 11 -28.39 75.48 5.15
N ALA A 12 -29.06 74.61 4.38
CA ALA A 12 -30.47 74.79 4.03
C ALA A 12 -31.07 73.44 3.58
N ALA A 13 -32.05 72.96 4.33
CA ALA A 13 -32.85 71.77 4.07
C ALA A 13 -33.93 72.05 3.00
N ILE A 14 -34.16 71.12 2.07
CA ILE A 14 -35.37 71.11 1.22
C ILE A 14 -35.86 69.67 1.00
N ALA A 15 -37.02 69.44 1.61
CA ALA A 15 -38.19 68.67 1.16
C ALA A 15 -38.04 67.26 0.56
N ALA A 16 -38.69 66.31 1.24
CA ALA A 16 -39.22 65.10 0.64
C ALA A 16 -40.14 65.43 -0.54
N ALA A 17 -39.87 64.83 -1.70
CA ALA A 17 -40.83 64.64 -2.78
C ALA A 17 -40.56 63.27 -3.41
N SER A 18 -41.57 62.41 -3.34
CA SER A 18 -41.64 61.13 -4.03
C SER A 18 -41.62 61.33 -5.55
N ALA A 19 -40.65 60.72 -6.23
CA ALA A 19 -40.74 60.42 -7.65
C ALA A 19 -40.34 58.95 -7.85
N ALA A 20 -41.29 58.19 -8.39
CA ALA A 20 -41.15 56.79 -8.73
C ALA A 20 -39.93 56.55 -9.64
N HIS A 21 -39.15 55.51 -9.33
CA HIS A 21 -38.31 54.83 -10.31
C HIS A 21 -38.74 53.37 -10.38
N ALA A 22 -39.18 52.99 -11.57
CA ALA A 22 -39.51 51.63 -11.94
C ALA A 22 -38.24 50.78 -12.11
N ALA A 23 -38.38 49.52 -11.72
CA ALA A 23 -37.86 48.30 -12.37
C ALA A 23 -36.51 48.40 -13.09
N ASP A 24 -35.44 48.06 -12.38
CA ASP A 24 -34.82 46.73 -12.47
C ASP A 24 -33.70 46.70 -11.44
N ALA A 25 -34.04 46.31 -10.21
CA ALA A 25 -33.04 45.71 -9.37
C ALA A 25 -32.73 44.37 -10.02
N ILE A 26 -31.66 44.32 -10.82
CA ILE A 26 -30.87 43.10 -10.91
C ILE A 26 -30.47 42.85 -9.46
N VAL A 27 -31.29 42.07 -8.75
CA VAL A 27 -30.85 41.29 -7.63
C VAL A 27 -29.79 40.41 -8.26
N SER A 28 -28.55 40.90 -8.24
CA SER A 28 -27.41 40.02 -8.08
C SER A 28 -27.81 39.23 -6.86
N ALA A 29 -28.34 38.02 -7.07
CA ALA A 29 -28.25 37.01 -6.06
C ALA A 29 -26.77 37.05 -5.69
N GLU A 30 -26.45 37.67 -4.55
CA GLU A 30 -25.21 37.39 -3.87
C GLU A 30 -25.16 35.86 -3.92
N PRO A 31 -24.26 35.24 -4.69
CA PRO A 31 -24.23 33.80 -4.76
C PRO A 31 -24.13 33.39 -3.31
N GLU A 32 -25.18 32.71 -2.80
CA GLU A 32 -25.11 32.15 -1.47
C GLU A 32 -23.75 31.46 -1.42
N PRO A 33 -22.91 31.72 -0.40
CA PRO A 33 -21.60 31.09 -0.34
C PRO A 33 -21.90 29.61 -0.39
N LEU A 34 -21.75 29.02 -1.58
CA LEU A 34 -22.15 27.67 -1.83
C LEU A 34 -21.19 26.90 -0.94
N GLU A 35 -21.73 26.31 0.12
CA GLU A 35 -21.02 25.36 0.96
C GLU A 35 -20.77 24.13 0.09
N TYR A 36 -19.88 24.28 -0.90
CA TYR A 36 -19.62 23.29 -1.94
C TYR A 36 -19.05 22.01 -1.34
N VAL A 37 -18.52 22.08 -0.12
CA VAL A 37 -17.90 20.95 0.57
C VAL A 37 -18.56 20.84 1.94
N ARG A 38 -19.60 20.00 2.02
CA ARG A 38 -20.20 19.60 3.29
C ARG A 38 -19.39 18.47 3.88
N ILE A 39 -19.03 18.55 5.15
CA ILE A 39 -18.32 17.49 5.85
C ILE A 39 -19.22 16.25 5.93
N CYS A 40 -18.65 15.07 5.68
CA CYS A 40 -19.31 13.79 5.90
C CYS A 40 -18.60 13.01 7.00
N ASP A 41 -19.11 13.11 8.23
CA ASP A 41 -18.49 12.44 9.38
C ASP A 41 -18.84 10.95 9.49
N ALA A 42 -19.81 10.46 8.70
CA ALA A 42 -20.33 9.09 8.77
C ALA A 42 -19.26 8.01 8.50
N TYR A 43 -18.27 8.30 7.65
CA TYR A 43 -17.23 7.35 7.25
C TYR A 43 -15.82 7.73 7.75
N GLY A 44 -15.75 8.72 8.64
CA GLY A 44 -14.52 9.14 9.31
C GLY A 44 -13.95 10.46 8.80
N THR A 45 -12.84 10.88 9.41
CA THR A 45 -12.20 12.17 9.13
C THR A 45 -11.69 12.26 7.68
N GLY A 46 -11.90 13.42 7.07
CA GLY A 46 -11.45 13.73 5.71
C GLY A 46 -12.46 13.44 4.61
N TYR A 47 -13.62 12.86 4.96
CA TYR A 47 -14.72 12.70 4.02
C TYR A 47 -15.56 13.97 3.87
N PHE A 48 -15.99 14.25 2.66
CA PHE A 48 -16.93 15.31 2.31
C PHE A 48 -17.97 14.81 1.32
N TYR A 49 -19.16 15.38 1.33
CA TYR A 49 -20.20 15.00 0.37
C TYR A 49 -19.85 15.49 -1.04
N ILE A 50 -20.01 14.61 -2.03
CA ILE A 50 -20.01 15.01 -3.43
C ILE A 50 -21.25 15.90 -3.65
N PRO A 51 -21.10 17.12 -4.20
CA PRO A 51 -22.21 18.04 -4.41
C PRO A 51 -23.40 17.40 -5.14
N GLY A 52 -24.60 17.58 -4.60
CA GLY A 52 -25.84 17.03 -5.18
C GLY A 52 -26.08 15.54 -4.89
N THR A 53 -25.30 14.90 -4.02
CA THR A 53 -25.44 13.48 -3.67
C THR A 53 -25.38 13.24 -2.16
N GLU A 54 -25.70 12.01 -1.74
CA GLU A 54 -25.46 11.46 -0.39
C GLU A 54 -24.16 10.64 -0.33
N THR A 55 -23.37 10.63 -1.40
CA THR A 55 -22.10 9.93 -1.46
C THR A 55 -21.00 10.79 -0.85
N CYS A 56 -20.26 10.21 0.07
CA CYS A 56 -19.09 10.81 0.67
C CYS A 56 -17.85 10.43 -0.13
N LEU A 57 -16.94 11.38 -0.27
CA LEU A 57 -15.67 11.29 -0.98
C LEU A 57 -14.55 11.70 -0.03
N LYS A 58 -13.46 10.95 -0.06
CA LYS A 58 -12.20 11.31 0.58
C LYS A 58 -11.11 11.30 -0.48
N ILE A 59 -10.34 12.39 -0.50
CA ILE A 59 -9.14 12.51 -1.31
C ILE A 59 -7.97 12.55 -0.35
N GLY A 60 -6.95 11.79 -0.66
CA GLY A 60 -5.67 11.85 0.04
C GLY A 60 -4.56 11.32 -0.85
N GLY A 61 -3.42 11.07 -0.26
CA GLY A 61 -2.32 10.45 -0.98
C GLY A 61 -0.98 10.75 -0.35
N LYS A 62 0.07 10.62 -1.16
CA LYS A 62 1.42 10.90 -0.71
C LYS A 62 2.33 11.33 -1.83
N VAL A 63 3.35 12.09 -1.44
CA VAL A 63 4.55 12.34 -2.24
C VAL A 63 5.72 11.75 -1.49
N ARG A 64 6.44 10.86 -2.17
CA ARG A 64 7.63 10.19 -1.65
C ARG A 64 8.79 10.46 -2.58
N THR A 65 9.94 10.72 -1.99
CA THR A 65 11.21 10.86 -2.70
C THR A 65 12.29 10.14 -1.90
N GLU A 66 13.09 9.32 -2.57
CA GLU A 66 14.08 8.49 -1.89
C GLU A 66 15.35 8.35 -2.70
N GLY A 67 16.47 8.31 -1.99
CA GLY A 67 17.77 7.95 -2.54
C GLY A 67 18.08 6.49 -2.19
N GLU A 68 18.46 5.72 -3.19
CA GLU A 68 18.75 4.30 -3.07
C GLU A 68 20.24 4.03 -3.39
N TRP A 69 20.85 3.13 -2.62
CA TRP A 69 22.23 2.66 -2.78
C TRP A 69 22.21 1.14 -2.87
N TYR A 70 22.72 0.58 -3.98
CA TYR A 70 22.64 -0.85 -4.30
C TYR A 70 21.19 -1.36 -4.29
N ASP A 71 20.99 -2.67 -4.41
CA ASP A 71 19.68 -3.29 -4.55
C ASP A 71 19.60 -4.55 -3.70
N ALA A 72 18.65 -4.61 -2.76
CA ALA A 72 18.45 -5.77 -1.89
C ALA A 72 17.92 -7.00 -2.66
N TYR A 73 17.38 -6.81 -3.86
CA TYR A 73 16.77 -7.84 -4.69
C TYR A 73 17.72 -8.33 -5.79
N ASN A 74 18.87 -7.69 -5.98
CA ASN A 74 19.80 -8.00 -7.06
C ASN A 74 21.26 -7.96 -6.61
N PRO A 75 21.91 -9.12 -6.35
CA PRO A 75 23.29 -9.16 -5.88
C PRO A 75 24.31 -8.60 -6.89
N ARG A 76 23.95 -8.55 -8.17
CA ARG A 76 24.79 -8.00 -9.24
C ARG A 76 24.58 -6.52 -9.49
N SER A 77 23.60 -5.88 -8.87
CA SER A 77 23.42 -4.43 -8.95
C SER A 77 24.58 -3.74 -8.24
N LYS A 78 25.37 -2.97 -8.99
CA LYS A 78 26.51 -2.17 -8.47
C LYS A 78 26.26 -0.68 -8.72
N VAL A 79 25.09 -0.20 -8.34
CA VAL A 79 24.69 1.19 -8.57
C VAL A 79 25.15 2.08 -7.42
N GLY A 80 25.74 3.23 -7.77
CA GLY A 80 26.27 4.20 -6.81
C GLY A 80 25.17 4.93 -6.07
N THR A 81 24.29 5.67 -6.73
CA THR A 81 23.08 6.22 -6.10
C THR A 81 22.04 6.38 -7.18
N LEU A 82 20.81 5.97 -6.91
CA LEU A 82 19.65 6.27 -7.73
C LEU A 82 18.67 7.09 -6.93
N TRP A 83 17.83 7.80 -7.64
CA TRP A 83 16.75 8.56 -7.07
C TRP A 83 15.41 8.03 -7.58
N HIS A 84 14.44 7.97 -6.69
CA HIS A 84 13.11 7.43 -6.97
C HIS A 84 12.04 8.33 -6.35
N GLU A 85 11.07 8.71 -7.17
CA GLU A 85 9.93 9.52 -6.79
C GLU A 85 8.66 8.73 -7.00
N ARG A 86 7.78 8.79 -6.00
CA ARG A 86 6.44 8.22 -6.08
C ARG A 86 5.41 9.25 -5.66
N VAL A 87 4.37 9.38 -6.46
CA VAL A 87 3.15 10.10 -6.10
C VAL A 87 2.01 9.11 -6.09
N GLU A 88 1.20 9.12 -5.02
CA GLU A 88 -0.07 8.40 -4.98
C GLU A 88 -1.21 9.39 -4.78
N LEU A 89 -2.28 9.17 -5.55
CA LEU A 89 -3.58 9.82 -5.36
C LEU A 89 -4.60 8.77 -4.95
N ASN A 90 -5.19 8.96 -3.78
CA ASN A 90 -6.18 8.07 -3.20
C ASN A 90 -7.55 8.73 -3.29
N VAL A 91 -8.51 8.00 -3.83
CA VAL A 91 -9.90 8.45 -4.00
C VAL A 91 -10.80 7.37 -3.42
N ASP A 92 -11.36 7.63 -2.24
CA ASP A 92 -12.30 6.74 -1.58
C ASP A 92 -13.71 7.32 -1.66
N THR A 93 -14.71 6.47 -1.92
CA THR A 93 -16.10 6.89 -1.79
C THR A 93 -16.89 5.93 -0.91
N ALA A 94 -17.93 6.45 -0.25
CA ALA A 94 -18.80 5.66 0.59
C ALA A 94 -20.23 6.22 0.57
N THR A 95 -21.22 5.32 0.58
CA THR A 95 -22.63 5.67 0.69
C THR A 95 -23.40 4.56 1.41
N ASP A 96 -24.45 4.92 2.14
CA ASP A 96 -25.24 3.98 2.91
C ASP A 96 -26.25 3.27 2.01
N THR A 97 -26.42 1.97 2.22
CA THR A 97 -27.40 1.14 1.53
C THR A 97 -28.14 0.26 2.53
N GLU A 98 -29.20 -0.43 2.11
CA GLU A 98 -29.88 -1.40 2.98
C GLU A 98 -28.99 -2.59 3.42
N TYR A 99 -27.86 -2.82 2.76
CA TYR A 99 -26.89 -3.88 3.07
C TYR A 99 -25.67 -3.39 3.86
N GLY A 100 -25.70 -2.13 4.31
CA GLY A 100 -24.58 -1.43 4.94
C GLY A 100 -23.82 -0.52 3.95
N PRO A 101 -22.64 -0.01 4.35
CA PRO A 101 -21.89 0.93 3.52
C PRO A 101 -21.38 0.29 2.23
N LEU A 102 -21.76 0.85 1.09
CA LEU A 102 -21.12 0.59 -0.19
C LEU A 102 -19.90 1.50 -0.30
N LYS A 103 -18.71 0.92 -0.47
CA LYS A 103 -17.45 1.67 -0.54
C LYS A 103 -16.71 1.39 -1.83
N THR A 104 -15.97 2.38 -2.30
CA THR A 104 -14.97 2.23 -3.36
C THR A 104 -13.62 2.72 -2.87
N ASN A 105 -12.56 2.07 -3.31
CA ASN A 105 -11.20 2.50 -3.08
C ASN A 105 -10.42 2.48 -4.40
N THR A 106 -9.84 3.63 -4.73
CA THR A 106 -8.99 3.83 -5.90
C THR A 106 -7.67 4.44 -5.46
N VAL A 107 -6.56 3.85 -5.92
CA VAL A 107 -5.21 4.38 -5.72
C VAL A 107 -4.51 4.42 -7.07
N ASP A 108 -4.26 5.63 -7.56
CA ASP A 108 -3.41 5.86 -8.74
C ASP A 108 -2.00 6.22 -8.29
N ARG A 109 -1.01 5.54 -8.87
CA ARG A 109 0.41 5.72 -8.53
C ARG A 109 1.20 6.15 -9.76
N TRP A 110 2.04 7.17 -9.60
CA TRP A 110 3.05 7.55 -10.58
C TRP A 110 4.44 7.38 -9.99
N GLU A 111 5.34 6.77 -10.75
CA GLU A 111 6.70 6.50 -10.32
C GLU A 111 7.68 6.97 -11.36
N TRP A 112 8.69 7.72 -10.93
CA TRP A 112 9.82 8.07 -11.76
C TRP A 112 11.09 7.52 -11.09
N HIS A 113 11.88 6.82 -11.87
CA HIS A 113 13.20 6.34 -11.47
C HIS A 113 14.25 7.10 -12.27
N ASP A 114 15.39 7.39 -11.64
CA ASP A 114 16.47 8.13 -12.27
C ASP A 114 16.88 7.56 -13.64
N GLY A 115 17.01 8.46 -14.62
CA GLY A 115 17.25 8.11 -16.03
C GLY A 115 16.08 7.48 -16.79
N GLY A 116 14.93 7.27 -16.15
CA GLY A 116 13.75 6.62 -16.71
C GLY A 116 12.62 7.56 -17.14
N ALA A 117 11.60 6.97 -17.78
CA ALA A 117 10.31 7.62 -18.00
C ALA A 117 9.41 7.43 -16.78
N THR A 118 8.49 8.37 -16.55
CA THR A 118 7.46 8.21 -15.50
C THR A 118 6.50 7.09 -15.90
N SER A 119 6.35 6.11 -15.02
CA SER A 119 5.32 5.07 -15.11
C SER A 119 4.06 5.49 -14.35
N SER A 120 2.91 4.98 -14.79
CA SER A 120 1.61 5.20 -14.14
C SER A 120 0.92 3.86 -13.92
N LYS A 121 0.36 3.66 -12.74
CA LYS A 121 -0.24 2.39 -12.32
C LYS A 121 -1.54 2.62 -11.56
N LEU A 122 -2.60 1.94 -11.99
CA LEU A 122 -3.81 1.79 -11.18
C LEU A 122 -3.50 0.73 -10.12
N LEU A 123 -3.07 1.18 -8.93
CA LEU A 123 -2.60 0.30 -7.86
C LEU A 123 -3.77 -0.48 -7.27
N PHE A 124 -4.79 0.21 -6.78
CA PHE A 124 -6.02 -0.37 -6.26
C PHE A 124 -7.24 0.20 -6.98
N ALA A 125 -8.25 -0.64 -7.20
CA ALA A 125 -9.53 -0.26 -7.79
C ALA A 125 -10.57 -1.31 -7.42
N ASN A 126 -11.28 -1.09 -6.32
CA ASN A 126 -12.20 -2.09 -5.78
C ASN A 126 -13.50 -1.47 -5.24
N ILE A 127 -14.51 -2.32 -5.12
CA ILE A 127 -15.82 -2.04 -4.55
C ILE A 127 -16.04 -3.02 -3.40
N SER A 128 -16.54 -2.56 -2.27
CA SER A 128 -16.89 -3.42 -1.14
C SER A 128 -18.29 -3.12 -0.58
N LEU A 129 -18.98 -4.18 -0.17
CA LEU A 129 -20.31 -4.14 0.42
C LEU A 129 -20.57 -5.42 1.24
N ALA A 130 -21.09 -5.29 2.45
CA ALA A 130 -21.54 -6.44 3.26
C ALA A 130 -20.51 -7.58 3.42
N GLY A 131 -19.22 -7.24 3.54
CA GLY A 131 -18.12 -8.19 3.66
C GLY A 131 -17.56 -8.70 2.32
N PHE A 132 -18.24 -8.45 1.21
CA PHE A 132 -17.72 -8.73 -0.12
C PHE A 132 -16.79 -7.60 -0.60
N THR A 133 -15.76 -7.98 -1.34
CA THR A 133 -14.89 -7.08 -2.09
C THR A 133 -14.69 -7.62 -3.50
N VAL A 134 -14.81 -6.76 -4.50
CA VAL A 134 -14.54 -7.09 -5.91
C VAL A 134 -13.64 -6.02 -6.54
N GLY A 135 -12.63 -6.45 -7.28
CA GLY A 135 -11.73 -5.57 -8.04
C GLY A 135 -10.26 -5.79 -7.71
N LYS A 136 -9.42 -4.81 -8.04
CA LYS A 136 -7.96 -4.90 -7.91
C LYS A 136 -7.48 -4.47 -6.53
N LEU A 137 -6.77 -5.37 -5.87
CA LEU A 137 -6.16 -5.24 -4.54
C LEU A 137 -4.96 -6.20 -4.45
N ASP A 138 -4.17 -6.10 -3.38
CA ASP A 138 -3.22 -7.16 -3.04
C ASP A 138 -3.94 -8.46 -2.67
N SER A 139 -3.30 -9.61 -2.84
CA SER A 139 -3.90 -10.90 -2.50
C SER A 139 -4.30 -10.96 -1.03
N GLN A 140 -5.37 -11.70 -0.73
CA GLN A 140 -5.72 -12.01 0.66
C GLN A 140 -4.63 -12.85 1.34
N PHE A 141 -3.75 -13.50 0.59
CA PHE A 141 -2.57 -14.16 1.14
C PHE A 141 -1.64 -13.17 1.89
N ASN A 142 -1.64 -11.89 1.49
CA ASN A 142 -0.92 -10.81 2.15
C ASN A 142 -1.84 -9.89 2.97
N LEU A 143 -2.94 -9.40 2.39
CA LEU A 143 -3.86 -8.49 3.08
C LEU A 143 -4.48 -9.10 4.34
N TYR A 144 -4.92 -10.36 4.25
CA TYR A 144 -5.55 -11.01 5.39
C TYR A 144 -4.51 -11.40 6.44
N ALA A 145 -3.44 -12.11 6.05
CA ALA A 145 -2.44 -12.60 7.00
C ALA A 145 -1.52 -11.51 7.57
N GLY A 146 -1.23 -10.46 6.80
CA GLY A 146 -0.26 -9.41 7.10
C GLY A 146 1.03 -9.55 6.28
N TYR A 147 1.59 -8.42 5.85
CA TYR A 147 2.83 -8.29 5.06
C TYR A 147 4.10 -8.58 5.87
N ALA A 148 5.19 -8.94 5.22
CA ALA A 148 6.41 -9.42 5.84
C ALA A 148 7.00 -8.55 6.97
N GLY A 149 6.85 -7.22 6.99
CA GLY A 149 7.21 -6.41 8.16
C GLY A 149 7.03 -4.91 8.01
N ASP A 150 7.60 -4.13 8.94
CA ASP A 150 7.47 -2.67 9.00
C ASP A 150 8.76 -1.97 8.55
N VAL A 151 9.36 -2.48 7.47
CA VAL A 151 10.57 -1.97 6.82
C VAL A 151 10.28 -1.61 5.34
N ILE A 152 11.22 -0.98 4.64
CA ILE A 152 11.05 -0.57 3.23
C ILE A 152 11.20 -1.77 2.30
N ASN A 153 12.28 -2.55 2.45
CA ASN A 153 12.54 -3.78 1.70
C ASN A 153 12.00 -4.99 2.48
N ASP A 154 10.73 -4.96 2.84
CA ASP A 154 10.11 -6.01 3.66
C ASP A 154 9.87 -7.30 2.87
N ASP A 155 9.76 -7.22 1.55
CA ASP A 155 9.46 -8.32 0.65
C ASP A 155 10.67 -8.85 -0.14
N ALA A 156 11.91 -8.53 0.30
CA ALA A 156 13.12 -9.10 -0.31
C ALA A 156 13.06 -10.63 -0.32
N ILE A 157 12.64 -11.23 0.80
CA ILE A 157 12.06 -12.58 0.78
C ILE A 157 10.57 -12.47 0.49
N TYR A 158 10.19 -12.87 -0.73
CA TYR A 158 8.83 -12.83 -1.26
C TYR A 158 7.79 -13.36 -0.28
N ASP A 159 6.72 -12.64 0.04
CA ASP A 159 5.73 -13.07 1.04
C ASP A 159 4.37 -13.44 0.44
N GLY A 160 4.17 -13.19 -0.85
CA GLY A 160 2.96 -13.53 -1.58
C GLY A 160 2.66 -12.58 -2.75
N PRO A 161 1.56 -12.81 -3.47
CA PRO A 161 1.21 -12.02 -4.64
C PRO A 161 0.58 -10.68 -4.29
N TYR A 162 0.94 -9.67 -5.08
CA TYR A 162 0.44 -8.30 -4.99
C TYR A 162 -0.44 -7.97 -6.20
N GLU A 163 -1.32 -7.01 -6.03
CA GLU A 163 -1.99 -6.31 -7.13
C GLU A 163 -2.71 -7.16 -8.18
N LEU A 164 -3.70 -7.94 -7.76
CA LEU A 164 -4.51 -8.79 -8.62
C LEU A 164 -6.01 -8.46 -8.50
N ASN A 165 -6.80 -8.88 -9.49
CA ASN A 165 -8.25 -8.82 -9.37
C ASN A 165 -8.72 -9.95 -8.46
N GLN A 166 -9.67 -9.67 -7.59
CA GLN A 166 -10.21 -10.67 -6.68
C GLN A 166 -11.71 -10.51 -6.47
N LEU A 167 -12.37 -11.62 -6.13
CA LEU A 167 -13.69 -11.65 -5.51
C LEU A 167 -13.54 -12.30 -4.14
N THR A 168 -13.70 -11.49 -3.10
CA THR A 168 -13.38 -11.86 -1.73
C THR A 168 -14.61 -11.73 -0.85
N TYR A 169 -14.78 -12.66 0.10
CA TYR A 169 -15.69 -12.51 1.22
C TYR A 169 -14.90 -12.57 2.53
N ASN A 170 -15.06 -11.52 3.34
CA ASN A 170 -14.52 -11.43 4.69
C ASN A 170 -15.63 -11.64 5.71
N TYR A 171 -15.36 -12.51 6.67
CA TYR A 171 -16.24 -12.78 7.80
C TYR A 171 -15.58 -12.31 9.11
N ASP A 172 -16.35 -11.58 9.91
CA ASP A 172 -15.99 -11.21 11.28
C ASP A 172 -17.12 -11.66 12.22
N ALA A 173 -16.80 -12.53 13.16
CA ALA A 173 -17.76 -13.04 14.13
C ALA A 173 -18.05 -12.07 15.30
N GLY A 174 -17.32 -10.94 15.39
CA GLY A 174 -17.44 -9.96 16.46
C GLY A 174 -16.85 -10.40 17.81
N ASN A 175 -16.25 -11.60 17.88
CA ASN A 175 -15.64 -12.19 19.08
C ASN A 175 -14.13 -12.42 18.95
N GLY A 176 -13.51 -11.76 17.96
CA GLY A 176 -12.09 -11.90 17.62
C GLY A 176 -11.79 -12.95 16.56
N PHE A 177 -12.72 -13.86 16.24
CA PHE A 177 -12.57 -14.78 15.11
C PHE A 177 -12.91 -14.10 13.79
N THR A 178 -12.05 -14.26 12.80
CA THR A 178 -12.27 -13.82 11.43
C THR A 178 -11.94 -14.93 10.43
N ALA A 179 -12.49 -14.85 9.23
CA ALA A 179 -12.16 -15.74 8.13
C ALA A 179 -12.24 -15.00 6.79
N VAL A 180 -11.53 -15.50 5.80
CA VAL A 180 -11.54 -15.00 4.43
C VAL A 180 -11.60 -16.15 3.44
N ILE A 181 -12.32 -15.93 2.34
CA ILE A 181 -12.21 -16.74 1.12
C ILE A 181 -12.18 -15.80 -0.08
N SER A 182 -11.31 -16.08 -1.03
CA SER A 182 -11.07 -15.25 -2.19
C SER A 182 -10.85 -16.12 -3.43
N LEU A 183 -11.47 -15.69 -4.53
CA LEU A 183 -11.12 -16.15 -5.88
C LEU A 183 -10.27 -15.06 -6.51
N GLU A 184 -9.04 -15.39 -6.85
CA GLU A 184 -8.03 -14.44 -7.30
C GLU A 184 -7.65 -14.69 -8.75
N ASP A 185 -7.49 -13.61 -9.49
CA ASP A 185 -7.02 -13.65 -10.86
C ASP A 185 -5.63 -14.28 -10.87
N SER A 186 -5.50 -15.38 -11.62
CA SER A 186 -4.26 -16.10 -11.89
C SER A 186 -3.24 -15.28 -12.70
N TYR A 187 -3.54 -14.01 -13.05
CA TYR A 187 -2.64 -13.09 -13.76
C TYR A 187 -2.40 -13.50 -15.22
N SER A 188 -3.38 -14.21 -15.81
CA SER A 188 -3.24 -14.91 -17.10
C SER A 188 -3.29 -14.01 -18.35
N THR A 189 -3.03 -12.71 -18.24
CA THR A 189 -3.40 -11.72 -19.28
C THR A 189 -2.56 -11.80 -20.57
N GLY A 190 -1.52 -12.65 -20.61
CA GLY A 190 -0.75 -12.95 -21.81
C GLY A 190 0.50 -13.79 -21.52
N SER A 191 1.15 -14.31 -22.56
CA SER A 191 2.49 -14.89 -22.41
C SER A 191 3.47 -13.81 -21.96
N GLY A 192 4.14 -13.99 -20.82
CA GLY A 192 5.08 -13.02 -20.25
C GLY A 192 4.54 -12.24 -19.04
N ALA A 193 3.37 -12.60 -18.51
CA ALA A 193 2.91 -12.08 -17.22
C ALA A 193 3.78 -12.66 -16.09
N SER A 194 4.23 -11.82 -15.15
CA SER A 194 5.15 -12.17 -14.08
C SER A 194 4.51 -12.00 -12.71
N TYR A 195 4.88 -12.86 -11.75
CA TYR A 195 4.60 -12.69 -10.33
C TYR A 195 5.90 -12.34 -9.61
N GLY A 196 5.93 -11.22 -8.88
CA GLY A 196 7.17 -10.75 -8.26
C GLY A 196 8.25 -10.44 -9.31
N ALA A 197 9.30 -11.26 -9.38
CA ALA A 197 10.45 -11.03 -10.25
C ALA A 197 10.15 -11.19 -11.75
N GLY A 198 10.44 -10.14 -12.53
CA GLY A 198 10.06 -10.01 -13.95
C GLY A 198 10.54 -11.11 -14.91
N TRP A 199 11.54 -11.91 -14.54
CA TRP A 199 12.06 -13.02 -15.36
C TRP A 199 11.26 -14.32 -15.16
N TRP A 200 10.51 -14.42 -14.07
CA TRP A 200 9.65 -15.56 -13.79
C TRP A 200 8.25 -15.22 -14.30
N THR A 201 7.87 -15.90 -15.38
CA THR A 201 6.61 -15.66 -16.08
C THR A 201 5.84 -16.95 -16.27
N ASP A 202 4.52 -16.80 -16.38
CA ASP A 202 3.62 -17.94 -16.54
C ASP A 202 3.13 -18.13 -17.97
N GLY A 203 2.81 -19.39 -18.30
CA GLY A 203 2.31 -19.81 -19.60
C GLY A 203 0.79 -19.85 -19.65
N LYS A 204 0.20 -19.07 -20.57
CA LYS A 204 -1.27 -19.05 -20.86
C LYS A 204 -1.92 -20.42 -21.14
N ALA A 205 -1.12 -21.42 -21.50
CA ALA A 205 -1.62 -22.70 -22.03
C ALA A 205 -2.38 -23.52 -20.97
N ASN A 206 -2.09 -23.28 -19.69
CA ASN A 206 -2.64 -24.05 -18.57
C ASN A 206 -3.71 -23.28 -17.78
N HIS A 207 -4.19 -22.14 -18.28
CA HIS A 207 -5.20 -21.36 -17.56
C HIS A 207 -6.62 -21.92 -17.79
N TYR A 208 -7.24 -22.46 -16.74
CA TYR A 208 -8.63 -22.93 -16.77
C TYR A 208 -9.46 -22.57 -15.52
N ALA A 209 -8.84 -22.01 -14.48
CA ALA A 209 -9.49 -21.66 -13.22
C ALA A 209 -8.83 -20.42 -12.56
N PRO A 210 -9.56 -19.68 -11.71
CA PRO A 210 -8.94 -18.71 -10.82
C PRO A 210 -8.10 -19.40 -9.74
N ASP A 211 -7.21 -18.65 -9.12
CA ASP A 211 -6.55 -19.08 -7.89
C ASP A 211 -7.52 -18.98 -6.71
N VAL A 212 -7.29 -19.79 -5.67
CA VAL A 212 -8.13 -19.80 -4.47
C VAL A 212 -7.28 -19.47 -3.27
N VAL A 213 -7.73 -18.50 -2.48
CA VAL A 213 -7.14 -18.16 -1.18
C VAL A 213 -8.20 -18.33 -0.09
N ALA A 214 -7.81 -18.96 1.02
CA ALA A 214 -8.66 -19.07 2.19
C ALA A 214 -7.82 -18.92 3.46
N GLY A 215 -8.38 -18.25 4.46
CA GLY A 215 -7.70 -18.00 5.72
C GLY A 215 -8.65 -17.89 6.90
N ALA A 216 -8.09 -18.09 8.08
CA ALA A 216 -8.78 -17.92 9.35
C ALA A 216 -7.83 -17.30 10.37
N GLY A 217 -8.41 -16.62 11.35
CA GLY A 217 -7.65 -15.83 12.30
C GLY A 217 -8.41 -15.62 13.59
N TYR A 218 -7.65 -15.36 14.64
CA TYR A 218 -8.17 -15.10 15.96
C TYR A 218 -7.35 -14.02 16.65
N LYS A 219 -8.03 -13.01 17.19
CA LYS A 219 -7.43 -11.96 18.00
C LYS A 219 -7.91 -12.05 19.44
N VAL A 220 -6.98 -12.06 20.38
CA VAL A 220 -7.25 -12.08 21.82
C VAL A 220 -6.27 -11.17 22.56
N GLY A 221 -6.80 -10.10 23.14
CA GLY A 221 -5.98 -9.07 23.79
C GLY A 221 -4.93 -8.52 22.83
N ASP A 222 -3.67 -8.57 23.26
CA ASP A 222 -2.51 -8.09 22.50
C ASP A 222 -1.94 -9.12 21.51
N TRP A 223 -2.59 -10.28 21.35
CA TRP A 223 -2.15 -11.35 20.45
C TRP A 223 -3.09 -11.49 19.25
N GLY A 224 -2.51 -11.69 18.08
CA GLY A 224 -3.20 -12.06 16.85
C GLY A 224 -2.59 -13.32 16.25
N PHE A 225 -3.43 -14.23 15.77
CA PHE A 225 -3.03 -15.45 15.08
C PHE A 225 -3.77 -15.49 13.76
N LYS A 226 -3.06 -15.76 12.67
CA LYS A 226 -3.67 -15.93 11.34
C LYS A 226 -3.00 -17.08 10.60
N ILE A 227 -3.79 -17.80 9.82
CA ILE A 227 -3.32 -18.78 8.86
C ILE A 227 -4.05 -18.54 7.54
N VAL A 228 -3.32 -18.62 6.44
CA VAL A 228 -3.86 -18.46 5.09
C VAL A 228 -3.20 -19.48 4.17
N GLY A 229 -3.95 -20.02 3.23
CA GLY A 229 -3.45 -20.87 2.16
C GLY A 229 -3.87 -20.30 0.82
N GLY A 230 -2.99 -20.42 -0.17
CA GLY A 230 -3.24 -20.06 -1.57
C GLY A 230 -2.91 -21.23 -2.47
N TYR A 231 -3.73 -21.45 -3.50
CA TYR A 231 -3.50 -22.45 -4.55
C TYR A 231 -3.37 -21.77 -5.90
N ASP A 232 -2.22 -21.97 -6.54
CA ASP A 232 -1.89 -21.50 -7.88
C ASP A 232 -2.37 -22.54 -8.89
N SER A 233 -3.42 -22.18 -9.62
CA SER A 233 -4.07 -23.05 -10.60
C SER A 233 -3.23 -23.36 -11.82
N ILE A 234 -2.23 -22.52 -12.13
CA ILE A 234 -1.40 -22.68 -13.33
C ILE A 234 -0.15 -23.52 -13.01
N ALA A 235 0.47 -23.30 -11.86
CA ALA A 235 1.56 -24.13 -11.37
C ALA A 235 1.09 -25.51 -10.86
N GLU A 236 -0.20 -25.64 -10.53
CA GLU A 236 -0.80 -26.79 -9.84
C GLU A 236 -0.16 -27.05 -8.47
N GLU A 237 0.26 -25.97 -7.80
CA GLU A 237 0.94 -25.97 -6.50
C GLU A 237 0.31 -24.92 -5.58
N GLY A 238 0.69 -24.91 -4.31
CA GLY A 238 0.20 -23.91 -3.37
C GLY A 238 1.19 -23.60 -2.26
N ALA A 239 0.75 -22.73 -1.35
CA ALA A 239 1.50 -22.43 -0.15
C ALA A 239 0.57 -22.14 1.01
N ILE A 240 1.08 -22.36 2.22
CA ILE A 240 0.43 -22.01 3.48
C ILE A 240 1.32 -21.02 4.22
N LYS A 241 0.73 -19.96 4.77
CA LYS A 241 1.40 -18.97 5.61
C LYS A 241 0.66 -18.84 6.94
N ALA A 242 1.40 -18.86 8.03
CA ALA A 242 0.87 -18.63 9.38
C ALA A 242 1.64 -17.49 10.03
N ARG A 243 0.93 -16.62 10.75
CA ARG A 243 1.48 -15.45 11.41
C ARG A 243 0.96 -15.32 12.83
N ILE A 244 1.86 -14.92 13.72
CA ILE A 244 1.57 -14.50 15.08
C ILE A 244 2.03 -13.05 15.22
N ASP A 245 1.14 -12.19 15.71
CA ASP A 245 1.44 -10.82 16.10
C ASP A 245 1.26 -10.68 17.62
N ALA A 246 2.15 -9.93 18.26
CA ALA A 246 2.08 -9.65 19.69
C ALA A 246 2.41 -8.18 19.97
N LYS A 247 1.74 -7.59 20.96
CA LYS A 247 2.11 -6.29 21.53
C LYS A 247 2.46 -6.42 23.00
N PHE A 248 3.55 -5.79 23.43
CA PHE A 248 3.97 -5.81 24.83
C PHE A 248 4.75 -4.54 25.18
N GLY A 249 4.19 -3.72 26.08
CA GLY A 249 4.86 -2.50 26.53
C GLY A 249 5.15 -1.49 25.40
N GLY A 250 4.28 -1.43 24.39
CA GLY A 250 4.45 -0.60 23.20
C GLY A 250 5.31 -1.23 22.09
N VAL A 251 6.07 -2.29 22.39
CA VAL A 251 6.78 -3.06 21.35
C VAL A 251 5.77 -3.89 20.58
N GLU A 252 5.87 -3.84 19.26
CA GLU A 252 5.15 -4.70 18.33
C GLU A 252 6.12 -5.78 17.83
N ALA A 253 5.70 -7.04 17.82
CA ALA A 253 6.50 -8.13 17.29
C ALA A 253 5.63 -9.05 16.44
N PHE A 254 6.25 -9.67 15.44
CA PHE A 254 5.60 -10.70 14.67
C PHE A 254 6.56 -11.86 14.36
N LEU A 255 5.97 -13.03 14.13
CA LEU A 255 6.64 -14.20 13.58
C LEU A 255 5.72 -14.80 12.52
N MET A 256 6.25 -15.05 11.33
CA MET A 256 5.52 -15.57 10.20
C MET A 256 6.30 -16.72 9.56
N GLY A 257 5.63 -17.82 9.26
CA GLY A 257 6.22 -18.98 8.59
C GLY A 257 5.40 -19.36 7.36
N GLY A 258 6.09 -19.68 6.28
CA GLY A 258 5.53 -20.14 5.01
C GLY A 258 5.98 -21.56 4.71
N TRP A 259 5.10 -22.36 4.12
CA TRP A 259 5.39 -23.69 3.58
C TRP A 259 4.88 -23.78 2.14
N ASN A 260 5.75 -24.24 1.25
CA ASN A 260 5.48 -24.48 -0.16
C ASN A 260 5.13 -25.96 -0.36
N THR A 261 4.13 -26.28 -1.19
CA THR A 261 3.76 -27.68 -1.46
C THR A 261 4.83 -28.45 -2.24
N ASP A 262 5.63 -27.76 -3.05
CA ASP A 262 6.76 -28.32 -3.81
C ASP A 262 7.93 -27.32 -3.82
N GLY A 263 8.91 -27.52 -2.95
CA GLY A 263 10.06 -26.63 -2.81
C GLY A 263 10.98 -26.54 -4.04
N ASP A 264 10.84 -27.46 -5.01
CA ASP A 264 11.59 -27.40 -6.27
C ASP A 264 10.86 -26.58 -7.35
N LYS A 265 9.66 -26.06 -7.05
CA LYS A 265 8.87 -25.22 -7.95
C LYS A 265 8.50 -23.89 -7.31
N LEU A 266 8.71 -22.82 -8.08
CA LEU A 266 8.10 -21.53 -7.78
C LEU A 266 6.61 -21.60 -8.14
N ASN A 267 5.76 -21.12 -7.24
CA ASN A 267 4.36 -20.84 -7.51
C ASN A 267 4.00 -19.47 -6.94
N LYS A 268 2.88 -18.91 -7.37
CA LYS A 268 2.46 -17.55 -7.04
C LYS A 268 2.38 -17.23 -5.55
N TYR A 269 2.17 -18.23 -4.68
CA TYR A 269 2.09 -18.06 -3.23
C TYR A 269 3.39 -18.39 -2.49
N ALA A 270 4.38 -18.98 -3.18
CA ALA A 270 5.75 -19.25 -2.71
C ALA A 270 6.77 -18.90 -3.80
N GLY A 271 6.70 -17.66 -4.28
CA GLY A 271 7.45 -17.15 -5.42
C GLY A 271 8.78 -16.50 -5.05
N THR A 272 9.19 -15.52 -5.86
CA THR A 272 10.41 -14.76 -5.66
C THR A 272 10.29 -13.32 -6.16
N ASN A 273 10.90 -12.38 -5.43
CA ASN A 273 11.18 -11.01 -5.89
C ASN A 273 12.65 -10.83 -6.33
N GLN A 274 13.47 -11.89 -6.21
CA GLN A 274 14.89 -11.82 -6.47
C GLN A 274 15.19 -11.78 -7.97
N ASP A 275 16.17 -10.97 -8.37
CA ASP A 275 16.73 -11.02 -9.70
C ASP A 275 17.31 -12.42 -9.98
N ILE A 276 17.24 -12.83 -11.25
CA ILE A 276 17.69 -14.16 -11.68
C ILE A 276 19.16 -14.43 -11.32
N SER A 277 19.96 -13.38 -11.15
CA SER A 277 21.35 -13.49 -10.71
C SER A 277 21.51 -14.09 -9.32
N ALA A 278 20.54 -13.95 -8.41
CA ALA A 278 20.55 -14.56 -7.08
C ALA A 278 20.55 -16.09 -7.12
N CYS A 279 20.08 -16.67 -8.24
CA CYS A 279 20.07 -18.11 -8.47
C CYS A 279 20.78 -18.52 -9.77
N THR A 280 21.75 -17.73 -10.22
CA THR A 280 22.64 -18.06 -11.35
C THR A 280 24.03 -18.44 -10.87
N ALA A 281 24.39 -19.72 -11.01
CA ALA A 281 25.70 -20.23 -10.62
C ALA A 281 26.85 -19.59 -11.44
N SER A 282 28.09 -19.73 -10.97
CA SER A 282 29.29 -19.16 -11.61
C SER A 282 29.54 -19.66 -13.04
N ASN A 283 29.02 -20.83 -13.39
CA ASN A 283 29.07 -21.39 -14.74
C ASN A 283 27.91 -20.92 -15.65
N GLY A 284 27.05 -20.01 -15.17
CA GLY A 284 25.89 -19.47 -15.89
C GLY A 284 24.61 -20.31 -15.79
N THR A 285 24.61 -21.42 -15.04
CA THR A 285 23.41 -22.26 -14.88
C THR A 285 22.42 -21.59 -13.93
N VAL A 286 21.17 -21.43 -14.38
CA VAL A 286 20.08 -20.89 -13.57
C VAL A 286 19.35 -22.04 -12.86
N ASN A 287 19.11 -21.90 -11.56
CA ASN A 287 18.22 -22.77 -10.78
C ASN A 287 17.12 -21.93 -10.14
N ALA A 288 15.99 -21.76 -10.82
CA ALA A 288 14.92 -20.85 -10.42
C ALA A 288 14.40 -21.10 -8.99
N ALA A 289 14.27 -22.36 -8.56
CA ALA A 289 13.81 -22.71 -7.21
C ALA A 289 14.69 -22.09 -6.11
N LYS A 290 16.00 -21.92 -6.38
CA LYS A 290 16.94 -21.30 -5.45
C LYS A 290 16.80 -19.78 -5.32
N CYS A 291 15.96 -19.14 -6.12
CA CYS A 291 15.54 -17.74 -5.91
C CYS A 291 14.32 -17.63 -4.97
N GLY A 292 13.56 -18.70 -4.75
CA GLY A 292 12.34 -18.69 -3.93
C GLY A 292 12.55 -19.26 -2.53
N TRP A 293 11.45 -19.71 -1.91
CA TRP A 293 11.48 -20.25 -0.54
C TRP A 293 12.24 -21.57 -0.43
N GLY A 294 12.22 -22.39 -1.47
CA GLY A 294 12.37 -23.83 -1.29
C GLY A 294 11.12 -24.38 -0.60
N ASP A 295 11.27 -25.33 0.33
CA ASP A 295 10.12 -25.91 1.05
C ASP A 295 9.48 -24.95 2.06
N TRP A 296 10.25 -24.01 2.63
CA TRP A 296 9.77 -23.12 3.68
C TRP A 296 10.51 -21.79 3.72
N ALA A 297 9.84 -20.80 4.29
CA ALA A 297 10.42 -19.50 4.60
C ALA A 297 9.93 -19.00 5.96
N LEU A 298 10.75 -18.19 6.61
CA LEU A 298 10.49 -17.64 7.94
C LEU A 298 10.78 -16.14 7.92
N TRP A 299 9.88 -15.34 8.47
CA TRP A 299 10.07 -13.91 8.71
C TRP A 299 9.78 -13.61 10.17
N GLY A 300 10.54 -12.71 10.75
CA GLY A 300 10.27 -12.22 12.10
C GLY A 300 10.79 -10.81 12.25
N GLY A 301 10.10 -10.03 13.06
CA GLY A 301 10.49 -8.65 13.25
C GLY A 301 9.90 -8.02 14.48
N VAL A 302 10.48 -6.86 14.82
CA VAL A 302 10.08 -6.04 15.96
C VAL A 302 10.03 -4.57 15.55
N GLY A 303 9.05 -3.87 16.10
CA GLY A 303 8.92 -2.42 16.04
C GLY A 303 8.91 -1.86 17.46
N VAL A 304 9.90 -1.03 17.77
CA VAL A 304 10.10 -0.44 19.10
C VAL A 304 9.86 1.06 19.01
N PRO A 305 8.75 1.58 19.57
CA PRO A 305 8.58 3.02 19.71
C PRO A 305 9.57 3.55 20.76
N ILE A 306 10.49 4.40 20.33
CA ILE A 306 11.46 5.05 21.23
C ILE A 306 10.81 6.28 21.87
N ASN A 307 10.02 7.03 21.10
CA ASN A 307 9.16 8.13 21.54
C ASN A 307 8.10 8.43 20.46
N ASP A 308 7.27 9.46 20.69
CA ASP A 308 6.18 9.86 19.80
C ASP A 308 6.60 10.22 18.36
N LYS A 309 7.88 10.44 18.10
CA LYS A 309 8.44 10.83 16.80
C LYS A 309 9.43 9.83 16.23
N LEU A 310 9.80 8.80 16.96
CA LEU A 310 10.87 7.87 16.58
C LEU A 310 10.47 6.44 16.90
N LYS A 311 10.40 5.61 15.86
CA LYS A 311 10.26 4.15 15.96
C LYS A 311 11.48 3.49 15.30
N TRP A 312 12.02 2.47 15.93
CA TRP A 312 13.05 1.60 15.34
C TRP A 312 12.42 0.28 14.94
N ASN A 313 12.74 -0.21 13.74
CA ASN A 313 12.26 -1.50 13.25
C ASN A 313 13.43 -2.41 12.87
N LEU A 314 13.22 -3.72 13.06
CA LEU A 314 14.10 -4.78 12.62
C LEU A 314 13.25 -5.90 12.03
N GLN A 315 13.66 -6.40 10.87
CA GLN A 315 13.12 -7.59 10.22
C GLN A 315 14.27 -8.54 9.89
N LEU A 316 14.04 -9.82 10.11
CA LEU A 316 14.89 -10.91 9.67
C LEU A 316 14.05 -11.89 8.86
N ALA A 317 14.58 -12.38 7.76
CA ALA A 317 13.95 -13.45 6.99
C ALA A 317 14.95 -14.50 6.51
N TYR A 318 14.49 -15.74 6.38
CA TYR A 318 15.31 -16.86 5.93
C TYR A 318 14.50 -17.91 5.17
N THR A 319 15.11 -18.49 4.14
CA THR A 319 14.47 -19.51 3.29
C THR A 319 15.23 -20.85 3.33
N GLU A 320 14.56 -21.95 2.99
CA GLU A 320 15.22 -23.26 2.76
C GLU A 320 16.26 -23.17 1.63
N SER A 321 16.00 -22.34 0.62
CA SER A 321 16.97 -21.97 -0.42
C SER A 321 18.23 -21.26 0.10
N LYS A 322 18.30 -20.99 1.41
CA LYS A 322 19.42 -20.37 2.13
C LYS A 322 19.69 -18.94 1.68
N ILE A 323 18.62 -18.20 1.43
CA ILE A 323 18.67 -16.75 1.33
C ILE A 323 18.37 -16.19 2.71
N PHE A 324 19.25 -15.35 3.23
CA PHE A 324 19.04 -14.65 4.50
C PHE A 324 18.93 -13.16 4.26
N GLU A 325 17.96 -12.54 4.92
CA GLU A 325 17.72 -11.10 4.95
C GLU A 325 17.81 -10.60 6.39
N ALA A 326 18.49 -9.47 6.57
CA ALA A 326 18.40 -8.66 7.78
C ALA A 326 18.22 -7.18 7.41
N THR A 327 17.06 -6.62 7.75
CA THR A 327 16.69 -5.25 7.41
C THR A 327 16.37 -4.45 8.67
N THR A 328 16.88 -3.22 8.77
CA THR A 328 16.57 -2.34 9.90
C THR A 328 16.43 -0.90 9.46
N ASN A 329 15.49 -0.19 10.09
CA ASN A 329 15.24 1.22 9.78
C ASN A 329 14.82 2.03 11.01
N LEU A 330 14.77 3.35 10.81
CA LEU A 330 14.21 4.31 11.76
C LEU A 330 13.08 5.08 11.09
N LYS A 331 11.88 5.04 11.66
CA LYS A 331 10.78 5.91 11.23
C LYS A 331 10.79 7.18 12.08
N ILE A 332 11.21 8.29 11.48
CA ILE A 332 11.32 9.60 12.12
C ILE A 332 10.19 10.49 11.63
N HIS A 333 9.39 11.03 12.55
CA HIS A 333 8.30 11.97 12.26
C HIS A 333 8.57 13.34 12.90
N PRO A 334 9.37 14.22 12.27
CA PRO A 334 9.70 15.53 12.83
C PRO A 334 8.45 16.37 13.10
N VAL A 335 7.48 16.28 12.18
CA VAL A 335 6.15 16.92 12.23
C VAL A 335 5.10 15.94 11.72
N LYS A 336 3.83 16.30 11.91
CA LYS A 336 2.69 15.50 11.44
C LYS A 336 2.77 15.28 9.93
N ASP A 337 2.45 14.06 9.50
CA ASP A 337 2.34 13.65 8.09
C ASP A 337 3.64 13.77 7.28
N PHE A 338 4.80 13.89 7.95
CA PHE A 338 6.12 13.89 7.32
C PHE A 338 7.02 12.83 7.95
N LEU A 339 7.46 11.88 7.13
CA LEU A 339 8.32 10.76 7.49
C LEU A 339 9.70 10.92 6.85
N ILE A 340 10.73 10.67 7.66
CA ILE A 340 12.11 10.43 7.19
C ILE A 340 12.47 9.01 7.65
N GLU A 341 12.88 8.17 6.70
CA GLU A 341 13.09 6.75 6.93
C GLU A 341 14.40 6.28 6.28
N PRO A 342 15.54 6.33 7.00
CA PRO A 342 16.74 5.63 6.61
C PRO A 342 16.62 4.13 6.90
N GLU A 343 17.05 3.31 5.95
CA GLU A 343 17.07 1.86 6.03
C GLU A 343 18.39 1.28 5.52
N VAL A 344 18.80 0.17 6.13
CA VAL A 344 19.87 -0.70 5.62
C VAL A 344 19.36 -2.13 5.58
N THR A 345 19.60 -2.81 4.47
CA THR A 345 19.28 -4.21 4.25
C THR A 345 20.56 -4.99 3.94
N TYR A 346 20.78 -6.09 4.64
CA TYR A 346 21.80 -7.08 4.34
C TYR A 346 21.16 -8.35 3.80
N MET A 347 21.73 -8.88 2.71
CA MET A 347 21.32 -10.12 2.07
C MET A 347 22.52 -11.05 1.96
N HIS A 348 22.29 -12.34 2.24
CA HIS A 348 23.25 -13.41 1.98
C HIS A 348 22.62 -14.46 1.08
N TYR A 349 23.37 -14.89 0.07
CA TYR A 349 22.94 -15.90 -0.90
C TYR A 349 23.92 -17.09 -0.92
N ASP A 350 23.57 -18.21 -0.29
CA ASP A 350 24.46 -19.39 -0.22
C ASP A 350 24.73 -19.99 -1.61
N TYR A 351 23.71 -20.01 -2.48
CA TYR A 351 23.80 -20.66 -3.79
C TYR A 351 24.88 -20.04 -4.70
N ILE A 352 24.96 -18.70 -4.71
CA ILE A 352 25.97 -17.96 -5.48
C ILE A 352 27.20 -17.57 -4.65
N LYS A 353 27.17 -17.79 -3.33
CA LYS A 353 28.21 -17.41 -2.36
C LYS A 353 28.52 -15.92 -2.42
N ASP A 354 27.48 -15.11 -2.37
CA ASP A 354 27.59 -13.66 -2.44
C ASP A 354 26.78 -12.99 -1.33
N ASP A 355 27.15 -11.76 -1.04
CA ASP A 355 26.54 -10.90 -0.03
C ASP A 355 26.18 -9.56 -0.65
N THR A 356 25.11 -8.95 -0.19
CA THR A 356 24.70 -7.62 -0.65
C THR A 356 24.26 -6.77 0.52
N VAL A 357 24.68 -5.51 0.51
CA VAL A 357 24.18 -4.49 1.43
C VAL A 357 23.58 -3.40 0.56
N ALA A 358 22.33 -3.05 0.84
CA ALA A 358 21.62 -1.96 0.20
C ALA A 358 21.14 -0.97 1.25
N GLY A 359 20.91 0.27 0.83
CA GLY A 359 20.42 1.33 1.70
C GLY A 359 19.43 2.23 0.99
N ILE A 360 18.43 2.68 1.73
CA ILE A 360 17.42 3.62 1.25
C ILE A 360 17.31 4.77 2.24
N LEU A 361 17.26 5.99 1.75
CA LEU A 361 16.87 7.15 2.55
C LEU A 361 15.60 7.75 1.95
N ARG A 362 14.49 7.52 2.63
CA ARG A 362 13.16 7.95 2.19
C ARG A 362 12.70 9.21 2.90
N PHE A 363 12.08 10.08 2.12
CA PHE A 363 11.29 11.22 2.60
C PHE A 363 9.87 11.07 2.04
N GLU A 364 8.88 11.03 2.92
CA GLU A 364 7.49 10.86 2.54
C GLU A 364 6.62 11.88 3.23
N ARG A 365 5.72 12.51 2.47
CA ARG A 365 4.68 13.39 3.00
C ARG A 365 3.32 12.91 2.56
N ASN A 366 2.46 12.67 3.55
CA ASN A 366 1.06 12.29 3.34
C ASN A 366 0.16 13.53 3.39
N PHE A 367 -0.98 13.49 2.71
CA PHE A 367 -1.99 14.55 2.75
C PHE A 367 -3.41 14.02 2.68
#